data_AF-J6ERD8-F1
#
_entry.id   AF-J6ERD8-F1
#
_cell.length_a   1.000
_cell.length_b   1.000
_cell.length_c   1.000
_cell.angle_alpha   90.00
_cell.angle_beta   90.00
_cell.angle_gamma   90.00
#
_symmetry.space_group_name_H-M   'P 1'
#
loop_
_entity.id
_entity.type
_entity.pdbx_description
1 polymer ?
#
loop_
_entity_poly.entity_id
_entity_poly.type
_entity_poly.pdbx_seq_one_letter_code
_entity_poly.pdbx_strand_id
1 'polypeptide(L)'
;MPSISFSYAVAPPEGITCSTPATKSQSVDFTPGKSDRSATNAYYEAATPALREAQLRLNELLTEWKDAVGDAEKQKEDRGKVAYGKGKAARLMEMAKKDEASDDSEDEDDEDESA
;
A
#
# COMPACT_ATOMS: atom_id res chain seq x y z
N MET A 1 -1.54 16.88 35.20
CA MET A 1 -2.87 16.66 34.58
C MET A 1 -3.04 15.17 34.38
N PRO A 2 -4.24 14.60 34.57
CA PRO A 2 -4.44 13.18 34.34
C PRO A 2 -4.37 12.87 32.84
N SER A 3 -3.85 11.68 32.51
CA SER A 3 -3.66 11.25 31.12
C SER A 3 -3.91 9.76 30.98
N ILE A 4 -4.38 9.37 29.80
CA ILE A 4 -4.50 7.97 29.39
C ILE A 4 -3.32 7.68 28.48
N SER A 5 -2.49 6.72 28.85
CA SER A 5 -1.33 6.32 28.06
C SER A 5 -1.48 4.89 27.56
N PHE A 6 -1.02 4.67 26.33
CA PHE A 6 -0.90 3.33 25.75
C PHE A 6 0.45 3.20 25.07
N SER A 7 0.99 1.98 25.11
CA SER A 7 2.22 1.62 24.42
C SER A 7 1.91 0.42 23.54
N TYR A 8 2.48 0.44 22.33
CA TYR A 8 2.32 -0.65 21.39
C TYR A 8 3.68 -1.05 20.84
N ALA A 9 3.81 -2.32 20.50
CA ALA A 9 4.93 -2.87 19.76
C ALA A 9 4.38 -3.62 18.55
N VAL A 10 4.81 -3.22 17.35
CA VAL A 10 4.48 -3.92 16.10
C VAL A 10 5.71 -4.68 15.63
N ALA A 11 5.53 -5.96 15.34
CA ALA A 11 6.58 -6.83 14.81
C ALA A 11 6.38 -6.98 13.30
N PRO A 12 7.08 -6.20 12.46
CA PRO A 12 6.98 -6.38 11.02
C PRO A 12 7.62 -7.72 10.60
N PRO A 13 7.06 -8.38 9.57
CA PRO A 13 7.73 -9.49 8.88
C PRO A 13 9.13 -9.12 8.39
N GLU A 14 10.02 -10.10 8.27
CA GLU A 14 11.40 -9.89 7.84
C GLU A 14 11.47 -9.15 6.48
N GLY A 15 12.29 -8.10 6.42
CA GLY A 15 12.52 -7.30 5.22
C GLY A 15 11.53 -6.16 4.97
N ILE A 16 10.57 -5.89 5.88
CA ILE A 16 9.67 -4.73 5.77
C ILE A 16 10.17 -3.59 6.65
N THR A 17 10.58 -2.48 6.02
CA THR A 17 10.86 -1.21 6.71
C THR A 17 9.59 -0.36 6.76
N CYS A 18 8.85 -0.43 7.87
CA CYS A 18 7.70 0.43 8.09
C CYS A 18 8.17 1.82 8.57
N SER A 19 7.59 2.91 8.06
CA SER A 19 7.90 4.27 8.55
C SER A 19 7.38 4.49 9.97
N THR A 20 6.36 3.72 10.38
CA THR A 20 5.81 3.73 11.72
C THR A 20 6.78 3.00 12.66
N PRO A 21 7.24 3.64 13.76
CA PRO A 21 8.21 3.04 14.65
C PRO A 21 7.65 1.76 15.29
N ALA A 22 8.49 0.72 15.34
CA ALA A 22 8.17 -0.60 15.88
C ALA A 22 7.70 -0.58 17.34
N THR A 23 8.04 0.47 18.09
CA THR A 23 7.53 0.68 19.45
C THR A 23 7.35 2.16 19.69
N LYS A 24 6.15 2.55 20.14
CA LYS A 24 5.85 3.93 20.50
C LYS A 24 4.87 3.98 21.66
N SER A 25 5.06 4.97 22.52
CA SER A 25 4.11 5.32 23.57
C SER A 25 3.37 6.58 23.15
N GLN A 26 2.07 6.62 23.41
CA GLN A 26 1.24 7.80 23.20
C GLN A 26 0.42 8.09 24.45
N SER A 27 0.13 9.37 24.67
CA SER A 27 -0.73 9.84 25.74
C SER A 27 -1.81 10.76 25.21
N VAL A 28 -2.99 10.65 25.82
CA VAL A 28 -4.11 11.57 25.65
C VAL A 28 -4.37 12.21 27.00
N ASP A 29 -4.08 13.50 27.09
CA ASP A 29 -4.31 14.28 28.29
C ASP A 29 -5.79 14.67 28.37
N PHE A 30 -6.34 14.70 29.58
CA PHE A 30 -7.69 15.19 29.82
C PHE A 30 -7.76 16.00 31.10
N THR A 31 -8.75 16.89 31.17
CA THR A 31 -8.97 17.74 32.34
C THR A 31 -10.38 17.53 32.84
N PRO A 32 -10.56 16.97 34.05
CA PRO A 32 -11.88 16.87 34.68
C PRO A 32 -12.51 18.25 34.84
N GLY A 33 -13.75 18.39 34.39
CA GLY A 33 -14.54 19.61 34.58
C GLY A 33 -15.09 19.73 36.00
N LYS A 34 -15.90 20.77 36.24
CA LYS A 34 -16.77 20.82 37.42
C LYS A 34 -18.01 19.96 37.12
N SER A 35 -18.37 19.07 38.05
CA SER A 35 -19.62 18.29 37.98
C SER A 35 -20.50 18.65 39.17
N ASP A 36 -21.79 18.78 38.90
CA ASP A 36 -22.81 19.04 39.92
C ASP A 36 -23.14 17.80 40.76
N ARG A 37 -22.66 16.61 40.34
CA ARG A 37 -22.96 15.33 41.01
C ARG A 37 -21.85 14.89 41.95
N SER A 38 -20.63 14.74 41.44
CA SER A 38 -19.45 14.40 42.24
C SER A 38 -18.15 14.60 41.45
N ALA A 39 -17.03 14.76 42.15
CA ALA A 39 -15.71 14.83 41.53
C ALA A 39 -15.38 13.57 40.71
N THR A 40 -15.85 12.40 41.16
CA THR A 40 -15.71 11.13 40.44
C THR A 40 -16.47 11.16 39.11
N ASN A 41 -17.67 11.73 39.08
CA ASN A 41 -18.46 11.81 37.86
C ASN A 41 -17.80 12.75 36.84
N ALA A 42 -17.31 13.92 37.29
CA ALA A 42 -16.49 14.84 36.47
C ALA A 42 -15.27 14.15 35.87
N TYR A 43 -14.61 13.27 36.64
CA TYR A 43 -13.46 12.51 36.18
C TYR A 43 -13.83 11.56 35.04
N TYR A 44 -14.84 10.71 35.22
CA TYR A 44 -15.22 9.73 34.20
C TYR A 44 -15.85 10.39 32.96
N GLU A 45 -16.59 11.50 33.14
CA GLU A 45 -17.11 12.31 32.02
C GLU A 45 -15.98 12.86 31.14
N ALA A 46 -14.85 13.26 31.72
CA ALA A 46 -13.68 13.72 30.97
C ALA A 46 -12.78 12.55 30.48
N ALA A 47 -12.67 11.47 31.24
CA ALA A 47 -11.82 10.33 30.89
C ALA A 47 -12.41 9.48 29.74
N THR A 48 -13.74 9.34 29.67
CA THR A 48 -14.41 8.53 28.64
C THR A 48 -14.11 9.00 27.21
N PRO A 49 -14.25 10.29 26.85
CA PRO A 49 -13.89 10.76 25.52
C PRO A 49 -12.39 10.62 25.24
N ALA A 50 -11.53 10.88 26.24
CA ALA A 50 -10.08 10.69 26.11
C ALA A 50 -9.70 9.23 25.84
N LEU A 51 -10.42 8.27 26.44
CA LEU A 51 -10.22 6.85 26.20
C LEU A 51 -10.63 6.47 24.77
N ARG A 52 -11.76 7.00 24.29
CA ARG A 52 -12.21 6.80 22.90
C ARG A 52 -11.21 7.39 21.91
N GLU A 53 -10.68 8.57 22.20
CA GLU A 53 -9.64 9.19 21.36
C GLU A 53 -8.37 8.34 21.33
N ALA A 54 -7.91 7.85 22.48
CA ALA A 54 -6.76 6.94 22.53
C ALA A 54 -7.00 5.67 21.70
N GLN A 55 -8.22 5.11 21.75
CA GLN A 55 -8.60 3.95 20.94
C GLN A 55 -8.62 4.26 19.43
N LEU A 56 -9.17 5.41 19.02
CA LEU A 56 -9.18 5.83 17.62
C LEU A 56 -7.76 5.99 17.08
N ARG A 57 -6.89 6.69 17.82
CA ARG A 57 -5.47 6.85 17.46
C ARG A 57 -4.77 5.51 17.31
N LEU A 58 -5.02 4.57 18.23
CA LEU A 58 -4.44 3.22 18.12
C LEU A 58 -4.94 2.49 16.87
N ASN A 59 -6.24 2.56 16.56
CA ASN A 59 -6.80 1.91 15.38
C ASN A 59 -6.25 2.49 14.08
N GLU A 60 -6.09 3.82 14.00
CA GLU A 60 -5.46 4.49 12.86
C GLU A 60 -4.02 4.00 12.64
N LEU A 61 -3.23 3.94 13.72
CA LEU A 61 -1.85 3.45 13.66
C LEU A 61 -1.76 2.00 13.20
N LEU A 62 -2.64 1.13 13.69
CA LEU A 62 -2.67 -0.27 13.29
C LEU A 62 -3.12 -0.44 11.83
N THR A 63 -4.02 0.44 11.35
CA THR A 63 -4.46 0.46 9.95
C THR A 63 -3.32 0.91 9.04
N GLU A 64 -2.64 2.00 9.39
CA GLU A 64 -1.46 2.49 8.66
C GLU A 64 -0.36 1.43 8.61
N TRP A 65 -0.10 0.75 9.72
CA TRP A 65 0.86 -0.36 9.76
C TRP A 65 0.44 -1.52 8.85
N LYS A 66 -0.85 -1.91 8.88
CA LYS A 66 -1.38 -2.98 8.03
C LYS A 66 -1.26 -2.63 6.55
N ASP A 67 -1.58 -1.40 6.19
CA ASP A 67 -1.49 -0.91 4.80
C ASP A 67 -0.04 -0.86 4.35
N ALA A 68 0.88 -0.36 5.19
CA ALA A 68 2.31 -0.35 4.90
C ALA A 68 2.89 -1.76 4.70
N VAL A 69 2.46 -2.74 5.51
CA VAL A 69 2.82 -4.15 5.31
C VAL A 69 2.23 -4.69 4.01
N GLY A 70 0.96 -4.40 3.71
CA GLY A 70 0.30 -4.81 2.48
C GLY A 70 0.97 -4.25 1.22
N ASP A 71 1.34 -2.98 1.23
CA ASP A 71 2.05 -2.32 0.13
C ASP A 71 3.46 -2.89 -0.06
N ALA A 72 4.19 -3.16 1.03
CA ALA A 72 5.51 -3.77 0.96
C ALA A 72 5.45 -5.21 0.40
N GLU A 73 4.45 -5.99 0.78
CA GLU A 73 4.24 -7.34 0.23
C GLU A 73 3.83 -7.28 -1.24
N LYS A 74 2.94 -6.35 -1.62
CA LYS A 74 2.55 -6.15 -3.02
C LYS A 74 3.74 -5.82 -3.92
N GLN A 75 4.69 -5.01 -3.43
CA GLN A 75 5.92 -4.69 -4.16
C GLN A 75 6.81 -5.92 -4.41
N LYS A 76 6.75 -6.96 -3.56
CA LYS A 76 7.47 -8.22 -3.78
C LYS A 76 6.84 -9.06 -4.90
N GLU A 77 5.53 -8.94 -5.10
CA GLU A 77 4.78 -9.66 -6.14
C GLU A 77 4.77 -8.96 -7.49
N ASP A 78 5.11 -7.66 -7.57
CA ASP A 78 5.18 -6.89 -8.80
C ASP A 78 6.41 -7.31 -9.64
N ARG A 79 6.35 -8.53 -10.17
CA ARG A 79 7.33 -9.20 -11.04
C ARG A 79 7.35 -8.58 -12.43
N GLY A 80 7.54 -7.27 -12.49
CA GLY A 80 7.84 -6.51 -13.71
C GLY A 80 6.64 -6.28 -14.62
N LYS A 81 6.57 -5.06 -15.16
CA LYS A 81 5.80 -4.62 -16.35
C LYS A 81 4.83 -5.68 -16.87
N VAL A 82 3.66 -5.82 -16.24
CA VAL A 82 2.47 -6.16 -17.03
C VAL A 82 2.30 -4.98 -17.98
N ALA A 83 2.82 -5.15 -19.20
CA ALA A 83 2.79 -4.16 -20.25
C ALA A 83 1.36 -3.67 -20.40
N TYR A 84 1.11 -2.48 -19.86
CA TYR A 84 -0.15 -1.78 -20.01
C TYR A 84 -0.33 -1.56 -21.52
N GLY A 85 -1.35 -2.18 -22.12
CA GLY A 85 -1.86 -1.74 -23.41
C GLY A 85 -1.44 -2.49 -24.68
N LYS A 86 -1.11 -3.78 -24.64
CA LYS A 86 -1.27 -4.63 -25.84
C LYS A 86 -2.11 -5.85 -25.49
N GLY A 87 -3.44 -5.69 -25.59
CA GLY A 87 -4.38 -6.80 -25.52
C GLY A 87 -4.00 -7.90 -26.53
N LYS A 88 -4.52 -9.12 -26.34
CA LYS A 88 -4.26 -10.29 -27.21
C LYS A 88 -4.31 -9.97 -28.71
N ALA A 89 -5.20 -9.05 -29.12
CA ALA A 89 -5.34 -8.60 -30.50
C ALA A 89 -4.05 -7.95 -31.08
N ALA A 90 -3.37 -7.09 -30.32
CA ALA A 90 -2.16 -6.44 -30.79
C ALA A 90 -0.99 -7.43 -30.96
N ARG A 91 -0.93 -8.49 -30.14
CA ARG A 91 0.05 -9.57 -30.32
C ARG A 91 -0.22 -10.43 -31.55
N LEU A 92 -1.49 -10.72 -31.84
CA LEU A 92 -1.88 -11.48 -33.05
C LEU A 92 -1.61 -10.68 -34.34
N MET A 93 -1.86 -9.37 -34.33
CA MET A 93 -1.62 -8.52 -35.50
C MET A 93 -0.12 -8.37 -35.83
N GLU A 94 0.74 -8.34 -34.80
CA GLU A 94 2.19 -8.25 -34.97
C GLU A 94 2.81 -9.57 -35.47
N MET A 95 2.18 -10.72 -35.17
CA MET A 95 2.53 -12.00 -35.80
C MET A 95 2.06 -12.08 -37.25
N ALA A 96 0.81 -11.72 -37.53
CA ALA A 96 0.28 -11.73 -38.90
C ALA A 96 1.07 -10.82 -39.85
N LYS A 97 1.50 -9.64 -39.37
CA LYS A 97 2.29 -8.70 -40.17
C LYS A 97 3.74 -9.15 -40.37
N LYS A 98 4.26 -10.03 -39.51
CA LYS A 98 5.58 -10.64 -39.68
C LYS A 98 5.55 -11.78 -40.68
N ASP A 99 4.46 -12.53 -40.75
CA ASP A 99 4.26 -13.60 -41.72
C ASP A 99 3.99 -13.05 -43.15
N GLU A 100 3.34 -11.89 -43.31
CA GLU A 100 3.17 -11.25 -44.63
C GLU A 100 4.44 -10.54 -45.15
N ALA A 101 5.40 -10.19 -44.28
CA ALA A 101 6.62 -9.51 -44.70
C ALA A 101 7.78 -10.46 -45.08
N SER A 102 7.60 -11.78 -44.89
CA SER A 102 8.58 -12.79 -45.31
C SER A 102 8.24 -13.48 -46.63
N ASP A 103 7.16 -13.05 -47.32
CA ASP A 103 6.67 -13.68 -48.56
C ASP A 103 6.67 -12.71 -49.76
N ASP A 104 7.38 -11.58 -49.64
CA ASP A 104 7.47 -10.55 -50.70
C ASP A 104 8.92 -10.07 -50.92
N SER A 105 9.88 -11.01 -50.88
CA SER A 105 11.29 -10.70 -51.19
C SER A 105 12.06 -11.86 -51.83
N GLU A 106 11.53 -12.50 -52.87
CA GLU A 106 12.31 -13.31 -53.80
C GLU A 106 11.74 -13.15 -55.22
N ASP A 107 12.34 -12.26 -56.04
CA ASP A 107 12.75 -12.52 -57.43
C ASP A 107 12.95 -11.20 -58.24
N GLU A 108 14.14 -10.62 -58.12
CA GLU A 108 14.80 -9.89 -59.22
C GLU A 108 16.29 -10.31 -59.19
N ASP A 109 16.74 -11.11 -60.17
CA ASP A 109 17.72 -10.66 -61.19
C ASP A 109 18.50 -11.79 -61.90
N ASP A 110 18.68 -11.55 -63.20
CA ASP A 110 19.80 -11.95 -64.08
C ASP A 110 20.04 -13.41 -64.49
N GLU A 111 19.69 -13.73 -65.76
CA GLU A 111 20.55 -14.57 -66.60
C GLU A 111 20.73 -13.95 -68.00
N ASP A 112 21.84 -13.25 -68.16
CA ASP A 112 22.55 -12.99 -69.42
C ASP A 112 23.45 -14.20 -69.71
N GLU A 113 23.16 -15.01 -70.75
CA GLU A 113 24.20 -15.87 -71.36
C GLU A 113 23.95 -16.12 -72.87
N SER A 114 24.76 -15.42 -73.67
CA SER A 114 25.33 -15.74 -74.99
C SER A 114 25.10 -17.14 -75.61
N ALA A 115 24.64 -17.19 -76.87
CA ALA A 115 25.18 -18.04 -77.95
C ALA A 115 24.66 -17.62 -79.34
#